data_AF-A0A3A1TWN6-F1
#
_entry.id   AF-A0A3A1TWN6-F1
#
_cell.length_a   1.000
_cell.length_b   1.000
_cell.length_c   1.000
_cell.angle_alpha   90.00
_cell.angle_beta   90.00
_cell.angle_gamma   90.00
#
_symmetry.space_group_name_H-M   'P 1'
#
loop_
_entity.id
_entity.type
_entity.pdbx_description
1 polymer ?
#
loop_
_entity_poly.entity_id
_entity_poly.type
_entity_poly.pdbx_seq_one_letter_code
_entity_poly.pdbx_strand_id
1 'polypeptide(L)'
;MTAVVWVCITAAALISAAIKGVGPALLGARPLPRRVRAVVAVIAPALVAALVVVEVVGPRWSAFDPLVVAGVVVAVAARLLRAPMLVAVLAAALATAGLRLLL
;
A
#
# COMPACT_ATOMS: atom_id res chain seq x y z
N MET A 1 22.56 -18.35 -14.16
CA MET A 1 21.38 -17.61 -13.68
C MET A 1 20.86 -18.10 -12.33
N THR A 2 20.84 -19.41 -12.05
CA THR A 2 20.38 -19.97 -10.77
C THR A 2 21.19 -19.50 -9.55
N ALA A 3 22.53 -19.46 -9.65
CA ALA A 3 23.39 -19.01 -8.55
C ALA A 3 23.11 -17.57 -8.11
N VAL A 4 22.87 -16.65 -9.05
CA VAL A 4 22.54 -15.23 -8.75
C VAL A 4 21.21 -15.14 -8.02
N VAL A 5 20.20 -15.89 -8.46
CA VAL A 5 18.88 -15.93 -7.79
C VAL A 5 19.02 -16.40 -6.34
N TRP A 6 19.78 -17.47 -6.09
CA TRP A 6 20.02 -17.97 -4.74
C TRP A 6 20.77 -16.97 -3.85
N VAL A 7 21.75 -16.25 -4.39
CA VAL A 7 22.45 -15.16 -3.69
C VAL A 7 21.49 -14.02 -3.34
N CYS A 8 20.62 -13.61 -4.27
CA CYS A 8 19.62 -12.57 -4.01
C CYS A 8 18.62 -13.00 -2.92
N ILE A 9 18.16 -14.25 -2.96
CA ILE A 9 17.21 -14.79 -1.98
C ILE A 9 17.86 -14.81 -0.59
N THR A 10 19.08 -15.35 -0.46
CA THR A 10 19.76 -15.42 0.83
C THR A 10 20.09 -14.03 1.37
N ALA A 11 20.53 -13.11 0.51
CA ALA A 11 20.75 -11.72 0.89
C ALA A 11 19.45 -11.05 1.39
N ALA A 12 18.35 -11.17 0.65
CA ALA A 12 17.05 -10.61 1.04
C ALA A 12 16.53 -11.22 2.36
N ALA A 13 16.71 -12.52 2.56
CA ALA A 13 16.35 -13.22 3.78
C ALA A 13 17.16 -12.70 4.99
N LEU A 14 18.48 -12.59 4.84
CA LEU A 14 19.38 -12.09 5.88
C LEU A 14 19.07 -10.63 6.24
N ILE A 15 18.89 -9.77 5.24
CA ILE A 15 18.54 -8.35 5.46
C ILE A 15 17.18 -8.25 6.18
N SER A 16 16.18 -9.02 5.73
CA SER A 16 14.86 -9.04 6.37
C SER A 16 14.91 -9.52 7.81
N ALA A 17 15.69 -10.57 8.09
CA ALA A 17 15.90 -11.10 9.43
C ALA A 17 16.60 -10.08 10.33
N ALA A 18 17.65 -9.42 9.82
CA ALA A 18 18.36 -8.37 10.54
C ALA A 18 17.42 -7.21 10.89
N ILE A 19 16.68 -6.66 9.92
CA ILE A 19 15.74 -5.54 10.13
C ILE A 19 14.68 -5.91 11.18
N LYS A 20 14.08 -7.10 11.10
CA LYS A 20 13.07 -7.55 12.07
C LYS A 20 13.67 -7.80 13.45
N GLY A 21 14.92 -8.25 13.51
CA GLY A 21 15.65 -8.53 14.75
C GLY A 21 16.04 -7.28 15.53
N VAL A 22 16.21 -6.13 14.87
CA VAL A 22 16.56 -4.86 15.54
C VAL A 22 15.54 -4.47 16.62
N GLY A 23 14.24 -4.71 16.37
CA GLY A 23 13.18 -4.37 17.33
C GLY A 23 13.36 -5.07 18.68
N PRO A 24 13.30 -6.42 18.73
CA PRO A 24 13.55 -7.17 19.95
C PRO A 24 14.95 -6.95 20.54
N ALA A 25 15.99 -6.83 19.71
CA ALA A 25 17.36 -6.65 20.18
C ALA A 25 17.59 -5.33 20.92
N LEU A 26 16.98 -4.23 20.47
CA LEU A 26 17.13 -2.90 21.09
C LEU A 26 16.10 -2.63 22.19
N LEU A 27 14.86 -3.07 22.01
CA LEU A 27 13.75 -2.73 22.91
C LEU A 27 13.52 -3.82 23.97
N GLY A 28 13.83 -5.08 23.68
CA GLY A 28 13.50 -6.21 24.54
C GLY A 28 12.01 -6.22 24.92
N ALA A 29 11.73 -6.31 26.22
CA ALA A 29 10.37 -6.23 26.77
C ALA A 29 9.91 -4.79 27.12
N ARG A 30 10.70 -3.75 26.79
CA ARG A 30 10.37 -2.37 27.16
C ARG A 30 9.24 -1.84 26.27
N PRO A 31 8.18 -1.25 26.85
CA PRO A 31 7.13 -0.64 26.05
C PRO A 31 7.67 0.60 25.32
N LEU A 32 7.29 0.75 24.05
CA LEU A 32 7.59 1.93 23.26
C LEU A 32 6.89 3.17 23.87
N PRO A 33 7.57 4.35 23.90
CA PRO A 33 6.94 5.61 24.26
C PRO A 33 5.68 5.87 23.41
N ARG A 34 4.65 6.48 24.01
CA ARG A 34 3.34 6.69 23.37
C ARG A 34 3.43 7.37 21.99
N ARG A 35 4.35 8.33 21.84
CA ARG A 35 4.57 9.07 20.58
C ARG A 35 5.13 8.16 19.48
N VAL A 36 6.12 7.32 19.78
CA VAL A 36 6.75 6.42 18.80
C VAL A 36 5.76 5.35 18.35
N ARG A 37 4.99 4.78 19.30
CA ARG A 37 3.95 3.79 18.98
C ARG A 37 2.89 4.36 18.03
N ALA A 38 2.49 5.61 18.20
CA ALA A 38 1.53 6.27 17.31
C ALA A 38 2.09 6.43 15.88
N VAL A 39 3.37 6.79 15.74
CA VAL A 39 4.03 6.87 14.42
C VAL A 39 4.09 5.50 13.76
N VAL A 40 4.56 4.47 14.47
CA VAL A 40 4.67 3.11 13.92
C VAL A 40 3.30 2.56 13.49
N ALA A 41 2.25 2.86 14.24
CA ALA A 41 0.88 2.45 13.89
C ALA A 41 0.39 3.00 12.54
N VAL A 42 0.89 4.16 12.11
CA VAL A 42 0.50 4.76 10.83
C VAL A 42 1.47 4.44 9.68
N ILE A 43 2.65 3.86 9.94
CA ILE A 43 3.61 3.51 8.88
C ILE A 43 3.00 2.53 7.88
N ALA A 44 2.39 1.44 8.35
CA ALA A 44 1.79 0.44 7.48
C ALA A 44 0.70 1.03 6.55
N PRO A 45 -0.33 1.74 7.06
CA PRO A 45 -1.32 2.35 6.18
C PRO A 45 -0.75 3.50 5.33
N ALA A 46 0.23 4.26 5.82
CA ALA A 46 0.86 5.34 5.05
C ALA A 46 1.65 4.79 3.83
N LEU A 47 2.37 3.68 3.99
CA LEU A 47 3.07 3.04 2.89
C LEU A 47 2.11 2.51 1.83
N VAL A 48 0.98 1.92 2.24
CA VAL A 48 -0.06 1.46 1.30
C VAL A 48 -0.71 2.64 0.60
N ALA A 49 -1.02 3.72 1.32
CA ALA A 49 -1.56 4.94 0.71
C ALA A 49 -0.58 5.54 -0.30
N ALA A 50 0.71 5.60 0.03
CA ALA A 50 1.75 6.06 -0.89
C ALA A 50 1.85 5.16 -2.12
N LEU A 51 1.81 3.83 -1.96
CA LEU A 51 1.82 2.89 -3.09
C LEU A 51 0.62 3.14 -4.02
N VAL A 52 -0.58 3.28 -3.46
CA VAL A 52 -1.79 3.58 -4.24
C VAL A 52 -1.62 4.89 -5.00
N VAL A 53 -1.10 5.95 -4.37
CA VAL A 53 -0.88 7.24 -5.05
C VAL A 53 0.14 7.10 -6.18
N VAL A 54 1.27 6.43 -5.95
CA VAL A 54 2.32 6.25 -6.96
C VAL A 54 1.82 5.41 -8.15
N GLU A 55 1.07 4.34 -7.89
CA GLU A 55 0.51 3.48 -8.94
C GLU A 55 -0.63 4.17 -9.72
N VAL A 56 -1.43 5.01 -9.07
CA VAL A 56 -2.56 5.73 -9.72
C VAL A 56 -2.09 6.94 -10.52
N VAL A 57 -1.13 7.71 -9.99
CA VAL A 57 -0.73 9.01 -10.56
C VAL A 57 0.54 8.91 -11.41
N GLY A 58 1.31 7.84 -11.23
CA GLY A 58 2.57 7.60 -11.93
C GLY A 58 3.72 8.50 -11.48
N PRO A 59 4.96 8.20 -11.91
CA PRO A 59 6.12 9.01 -11.59
C PRO A 59 5.97 10.44 -12.10
N ARG A 60 6.19 11.43 -11.23
CA ARG A 60 6.10 12.86 -11.59
C ARG A 60 4.75 13.24 -12.25
N TRP A 61 3.64 12.63 -11.82
CA TRP A 61 2.29 12.91 -12.33
C TRP A 61 2.06 12.51 -13.79
N SER A 62 2.91 11.65 -14.36
CA SER A 62 2.83 11.26 -15.77
C SER A 62 1.60 10.44 -16.14
N ALA A 63 0.95 9.78 -15.17
CA ALA A 63 -0.20 8.91 -15.39
C ALA A 63 -1.48 9.43 -14.71
N PHE A 64 -1.51 10.72 -14.36
CA PHE A 64 -2.68 11.32 -13.72
C PHE A 64 -3.90 11.28 -14.64
N ASP A 65 -4.90 10.48 -14.27
CA ASP A 65 -6.17 10.36 -14.98
C ASP A 65 -7.33 10.65 -14.01
N PRO A 66 -8.11 11.74 -14.24
CA PRO A 66 -9.22 12.10 -13.36
C PRO A 66 -10.32 11.03 -13.30
N LEU A 67 -10.48 10.22 -14.35
CA LEU A 67 -11.48 9.14 -14.37
C LEU A 67 -11.07 7.98 -13.47
N VAL A 68 -9.76 7.67 -13.41
CA VAL A 68 -9.22 6.68 -12.47
C VAL A 68 -9.37 7.18 -11.04
N VAL A 69 -9.09 8.46 -10.79
CA VAL A 69 -9.30 9.09 -9.47
C VAL A 69 -10.77 9.01 -9.04
N ALA A 70 -11.71 9.27 -9.96
CA ALA A 70 -13.14 9.11 -9.67
C ALA A 70 -13.50 7.67 -9.26
N GLY A 71 -12.96 6.66 -9.95
CA GLY A 71 -13.10 5.26 -9.55
C GLY A 71 -12.57 4.96 -8.14
N VAL A 72 -11.41 5.52 -7.78
CA VAL A 72 -10.86 5.39 -6.42
C VAL A 72 -11.79 6.02 -5.38
N VAL A 73 -12.37 7.18 -5.66
CA VAL A 73 -13.37 7.82 -4.78
C VAL A 73 -14.59 6.91 -4.58
N VAL A 74 -15.07 6.25 -5.64
CA VAL A 74 -16.16 5.27 -5.55
C VAL A 74 -15.79 4.08 -4.67
N ALA A 75 -14.56 3.54 -4.79
CA ALA A 75 -14.09 2.47 -3.92
C ALA A 75 -14.12 2.89 -2.44
N VAL A 76 -13.64 4.10 -2.13
CA VAL A 76 -13.65 4.66 -0.78
C VAL A 76 -15.08 4.80 -0.26
N ALA A 77 -15.98 5.38 -1.04
CA ALA A 77 -17.39 5.52 -0.68
C ALA A 77 -18.05 4.15 -0.39
N ALA A 78 -17.82 3.15 -1.24
CA ALA A 78 -18.35 1.80 -1.04
C ALA A 78 -17.82 1.15 0.26
N ARG A 79 -16.54 1.36 0.58
CA ARG A 79 -15.94 0.86 1.84
C ARG A 79 -16.47 1.59 3.07
N LEU A 80 -16.76 2.89 2.99
CA LEU A 80 -17.42 3.65 4.06
C LEU A 80 -18.85 3.16 4.32
N LEU A 81 -19.55 2.73 3.26
CA LEU A 81 -20.84 2.06 3.34
C LEU A 81 -20.75 0.58 3.77
N ARG A 82 -19.56 0.13 4.17
CA ARG A 82 -19.26 -1.25 4.63
C ARG A 82 -19.48 -2.33 3.56
N ALA A 83 -19.44 -1.99 2.28
CA ALA A 83 -19.52 -2.97 1.19
C ALA A 83 -18.31 -3.95 1.23
N PRO A 84 -18.49 -5.22 0.84
CA PRO A 84 -17.40 -6.18 0.75
C PRO A 84 -16.35 -5.75 -0.27
N MET A 85 -15.09 -6.14 -0.05
CA MET A 85 -13.94 -5.69 -0.85
C MET A 85 -14.15 -5.88 -2.35
N LEU A 86 -14.66 -7.05 -2.76
CA LEU A 86 -14.94 -7.35 -4.17
C LEU A 86 -15.93 -6.36 -4.79
N VAL A 87 -16.99 -6.01 -4.06
CA VAL A 87 -18.02 -5.07 -4.54
C VAL A 87 -17.45 -3.66 -4.70
N ALA A 88 -16.60 -3.22 -3.77
CA ALA A 88 -15.94 -1.92 -3.87
C ALA A 88 -15.01 -1.83 -5.09
N VAL A 89 -14.23 -2.89 -5.36
CA VAL A 89 -13.34 -2.96 -6.54
C VAL A 89 -14.14 -2.98 -7.84
N LEU A 90 -15.21 -3.79 -7.91
CA LEU A 90 -16.07 -3.85 -9.08
C LEU A 90 -16.77 -2.50 -9.33
N ALA A 91 -17.30 -1.86 -8.29
CA ALA A 91 -17.95 -0.55 -8.41
C ALA A 91 -16.98 0.52 -8.93
N ALA A 92 -15.75 0.53 -8.44
CA ALA A 92 -14.71 1.44 -8.92
C ALA A 92 -14.36 1.19 -10.40
N ALA A 93 -14.15 -0.07 -10.78
CA ALA A 93 -13.83 -0.44 -12.17
C ALA A 93 -14.97 -0.07 -13.13
N LEU A 94 -16.22 -0.36 -12.75
CA LEU A 94 -17.40 -0.01 -13.54
C LEU A 94 -17.62 1.50 -13.63
N ALA A 95 -17.35 2.25 -12.56
CA ALA A 95 -17.43 3.71 -12.58
C ALA A 95 -16.40 4.31 -13.55
N THR A 96 -15.13 3.88 -13.46
CA THR A 96 -14.08 4.34 -14.39
C THR A 96 -14.40 3.97 -15.84
N ALA A 97 -14.82 2.71 -16.09
CA ALA A 97 -15.18 2.26 -17.44
C ALA A 97 -16.40 3.00 -17.98
N GLY A 98 -17.45 3.18 -17.16
CA GLY A 98 -18.65 3.91 -17.53
C GLY A 98 -18.36 5.37 -17.86
N LEU A 99 -17.54 6.05 -17.05
CA LEU A 99 -17.13 7.43 -17.34
C LEU A 99 -16.31 7.53 -18.63
N ARG A 100 -15.39 6.60 -18.89
CA ARG A 100 -14.63 6.53 -20.16
C ARG A 100 -15.50 6.27 -21.40
N LEU A 101 -16.65 5.62 -21.25
CA LEU A 101 -17.56 5.37 -22.37
C LEU A 101 -18.43 6.59 -22.69
N LEU A 102 -18.63 7.48 -21.71
CA LEU A 102 -19.51 8.64 -21.82
C LEU A 102 -18.77 9.93 -22.20
N LEU A 103 -17.46 10.01 -21.94
CA LEU A 103 -16.59 11.17 -22.16
C LEU A 103 -15.54 10.85 -23.23
#